data_AF-A0A7C6DA05-F1
#
_entry.id   AF-A0A7C6DA05-F1
#
_cell.length_a   1.000
_cell.length_b   1.000
_cell.length_c   1.000
_cell.angle_alpha   90.00
_cell.angle_beta   90.00
_cell.angle_gamma   90.00
#
_symmetry.space_group_name_H-M   'P 1'
#
loop_
_entity.id
_entity.type
_entity.pdbx_description
1 polymer ?
#
loop_
_entity_poly.entity_id
_entity_poly.type
_entity_poly.pdbx_seq_one_letter_code
_entity_poly.pdbx_strand_id
1 'polypeptide(L)' 'MELDLIFEKLIKKQAKYESTILGLNLLITRLQKQYSTNQTPDELNKCMQEMKAFFEKFNAILGKDIEALRKL' A
#
# COMPACT_ATOMS: atom_id res chain seq x y z
N MET A 1 -12.73 1.99 -6.40
CA MET A 1 -12.35 3.40 -6.58
C MET A 1 -11.12 3.50 -7.47
N GLU A 2 -10.80 4.68 -8.02
CA GLU A 2 -9.61 4.91 -8.86
C GLU A 2 -8.31 4.40 -8.20
N LEU A 3 -8.19 4.57 -6.87
CA LEU A 3 -7.05 4.11 -6.10
C LEU A 3 -6.92 2.58 -6.03
N ASP A 4 -8.03 1.85 -6.03
CA ASP A 4 -8.00 0.37 -6.05
C ASP A 4 -7.37 -0.13 -7.36
N LEU A 5 -7.72 0.51 -8.48
CA LEU A 5 -7.17 0.16 -9.79
C LEU A 5 -5.66 0.47 -9.86
N ILE A 6 -5.21 1.54 -9.21
CA ILE A 6 -3.79 1.87 -9.10
C ILE A 6 -3.06 0.81 -8.26
N PHE A 7 -3.61 0.45 -7.09
CA PHE A 7 -3.02 -0.59 -6.24
C PHE A 7 -2.91 -1.93 -6.97
N GLU A 8 -3.95 -2.32 -7.69
CA GLU A 8 -3.94 -3.54 -8.49
C GLU A 8 -2.84 -3.49 -9.55
N LYS A 9 -2.72 -2.39 -10.30
CA LYS A 9 -1.65 -2.20 -11.29
C LYS A 9 -0.26 -2.25 -10.66
N LEU A 10 -0.08 -1.68 -9.46
CA LEU A 10 1.18 -1.75 -8.73
C LEU A 10 1.52 -3.18 -8.32
N ILE A 11 0.57 -3.91 -7.74
CA ILE A 11 0.76 -5.32 -7.32
C ILE A 11 1.08 -6.21 -8.53
N LYS A 12 0.41 -5.97 -9.67
CA LYS A 12 0.63 -6.68 -10.94
C LYS A 12 1.90 -6.24 -11.69
N LYS A 13 2.71 -5.32 -11.16
CA LYS A 13 3.86 -4.70 -11.84
C LYS A 13 3.52 -4.04 -13.19
N GLN A 14 2.27 -3.62 -13.38
CA GLN A 14 1.81 -2.91 -14.58
C GLN A 14 2.02 -1.39 -14.47
N ALA A 15 2.30 -0.89 -13.27
CA ALA A 15 2.71 0.49 -13.02
C ALA A 15 3.96 0.49 -12.13
N LYS A 16 4.82 1.49 -12.33
CA LYS A 16 5.96 1.78 -11.46
C LYS A 16 5.64 3.00 -10.61
N TYR A 17 5.90 2.90 -9.31
CA TYR A 17 5.78 4.00 -8.37
C TYR A 17 6.90 3.87 -7.34
N GLU A 18 7.50 5.00 -6.98
CA GLU A 18 8.54 5.09 -5.97
C GLU A 18 8.19 6.25 -5.03
N SER A 19 7.96 5.92 -3.78
CA SER A 19 7.65 6.87 -2.72
C SER A 19 8.93 7.37 -2.07
N THR A 20 8.88 8.55 -1.48
CA THR A 20 9.90 8.99 -0.51
C THR A 20 9.83 8.21 0.81
N ILE A 21 8.71 7.51 1.06
CA ILE A 21 8.52 6.67 2.26
C ILE A 21 9.06 5.26 1.97
N LEU A 22 10.20 4.93 2.58
CA LEU A 22 10.84 3.61 2.44
C LEU A 22 9.87 2.45 2.75
N GLY A 23 9.07 2.58 3.81
CA GLY A 23 8.11 1.55 4.20
C GLY A 23 7.09 1.20 3.10
N LEU A 24 6.65 2.20 2.32
CA LEU A 24 5.73 1.98 1.20
C LEU A 24 6.43 1.26 0.04
N ASN A 25 7.69 1.62 -0.25
CA ASN A 25 8.47 0.93 -1.30
C ASN A 25 8.71 -0.54 -0.95
N LEU A 26 9.02 -0.84 0.31
CA LEU A 26 9.20 -2.20 0.81
C LEU A 26 7.89 -2.99 0.74
N LEU A 27 6.76 -2.38 1.12
CA LEU A 27 5.45 -2.98 1.00
C LEU A 27 5.13 -3.36 -0.45
N ILE A 28 5.26 -2.42 -1.39
CA ILE A 28 4.99 -2.64 -2.82
C ILE A 28 5.85 -3.80 -3.34
N THR A 29 7.15 -3.78 -3.05
CA THR A 29 8.08 -4.83 -3.49
C THR A 29 7.69 -6.21 -2.97
N ARG A 30 7.31 -6.30 -1.68
CA ARG A 30 6.87 -7.56 -1.07
C ARG A 30 5.56 -8.06 -1.70
N LEU A 31 4.56 -7.20 -1.86
CA LEU A 31 3.25 -7.58 -2.43
C LEU A 31 3.38 -8.03 -3.89
N GLN A 32 4.21 -7.33 -4.67
CA GLN A 32 4.54 -7.73 -6.04
C GLN A 32 5.19 -9.12 -6.09
N LYS A 33 6.15 -9.39 -5.19
CA LYS A 33 6.79 -10.70 -5.09
C LYS A 33 5.77 -11.78 -4.72
N GLN A 34 4.97 -11.54 -3.68
CA GLN A 34 3.94 -12.45 -3.20
C GLN A 34 2.93 -12.83 -4.29
N TYR A 35 2.35 -11.83 -4.97
CA TYR A 35 1.43 -12.07 -6.07
C TYR A 35 2.11 -12.79 -7.25
N SER A 36 3.37 -12.43 -7.58
CA SER A 36 4.10 -13.10 -8.67
C SER A 36 4.36 -14.59 -8.41
N THR A 37 4.43 -15.02 -7.15
CA THR A 37 4.60 -16.43 -6.77
C THR A 37 3.30 -17.23 -6.87
N ASN A 38 2.13 -16.59 -6.70
CA ASN A 38 0.84 -17.25 -6.74
C ASN A 38 -0.24 -16.31 -7.32
N GLN A 39 -0.37 -16.27 -8.65
CA GLN A 39 -1.23 -15.32 -9.37
C GLN A 39 -2.71 -15.74 -9.37
N THR A 40 -3.31 -15.85 -8.19
CA THR A 40 -4.75 -16.16 -8.05
C THR A 40 -5.55 -14.91 -7.65
N PRO A 41 -6.87 -14.91 -7.93
CA PRO A 41 -7.75 -13.83 -7.47
C PRO A 41 -7.74 -13.66 -5.94
N ASP A 42 -7.67 -14.76 -5.19
CA ASP A 42 -7.62 -14.72 -3.73
C ASP A 42 -6.32 -14.09 -3.22
N GLU A 43 -5.19 -14.41 -3.85
CA GLU A 43 -3.90 -13.83 -3.46
C GLU A 43 -3.84 -12.34 -3.82
N LEU A 44 -4.40 -11.95 -4.97
CA LEU A 44 -4.54 -10.55 -5.33
C LEU A 44 -5.39 -9.81 -4.29
N ASN A 45 -6.51 -10.40 -3.86
CA ASN A 45 -7.39 -9.80 -2.85
C ASN A 45 -6.67 -9.61 -1.51
N LYS A 46 -5.87 -10.58 -1.07
CA LYS A 46 -5.03 -10.42 0.14
C LYS A 46 -4.04 -9.27 0.01
N CYS A 47 -3.31 -9.20 -1.12
CA CYS A 47 -2.37 -8.11 -1.38
C CYS A 47 -3.08 -6.75 -1.37
N MET A 48 -4.28 -6.68 -1.98
CA MET A 48 -5.11 -5.48 -2.00
C MET A 48 -5.56 -5.06 -0.61
N GLN A 49 -6.02 -5.99 0.23
CA GLN A 49 -6.43 -5.71 1.60
C GLN A 49 -5.26 -5.18 2.44
N GLU A 50 -4.08 -5.77 2.29
CA GLU A 50 -2.89 -5.34 3.02
C GLU A 50 -2.43 -3.93 2.60
N MET A 51 -2.45 -3.63 1.30
CA MET A 51 -2.16 -2.30 0.78
C MET A 51 -3.13 -1.25 1.37
N LYS A 52 -4.42 -1.55 1.39
CA LYS A 52 -5.44 -0.66 1.97
C LYS A 52 -5.22 -0.44 3.46
N ALA A 53 -5.01 -1.52 4.21
CA ALA A 53 -4.77 -1.45 5.66
C ALA A 53 -3.51 -0.63 5.99
N PHE A 54 -2.48 -0.68 5.15
CA PHE A 54 -1.29 0.17 5.31
C PHE A 54 -1.65 1.65 5.19
N PHE A 55 -2.32 2.05 4.10
CA PHE A 55 -2.68 3.47 3.89
C PHE A 55 -3.64 3.99 4.96
N GLU A 56 -4.62 3.18 5.37
CA GLU A 56 -5.55 3.54 6.44
C GLU A 56 -4.83 3.79 7.77
N LYS A 57 -3.96 2.86 8.19
CA LYS A 57 -3.18 3.00 9.43
C LYS A 57 -2.19 4.15 9.34
N PHE A 58 -1.51 4.30 8.21
CA PHE A 58 -0.52 5.36 8.02
C PHE A 58 -1.18 6.74 8.09
N ASN A 59 -2.34 6.92 7.45
CA ASN A 59 -3.11 8.15 7.52
C ASN A 59 -3.57 8.46 8.96
N ALA A 60 -4.05 7.44 9.69
CA ALA A 60 -4.47 7.61 11.08
C ALA A 60 -3.31 7.98 12.02
N ILE A 61 -2.13 7.40 11.83
CA ILE A 61 -0.92 7.71 12.63
C ILE A 61 -0.46 9.14 12.36
N LEU A 62 -0.25 9.50 11.09
CA LEU A 62 0.16 10.86 10.73
C LEU A 62 -0.86 11.91 11.18
N GLY A 63 -2.16 11.61 11.09
CA GLY A 63 -3.21 12.49 11.59
C GLY A 63 -3.05 12.79 13.09
N LYS A 64 -2.83 11.75 13.91
CA LYS A 64 -2.60 11.89 15.35
C LYS A 64 -1.34 12.70 15.65
N ASP A 65 -0.26 12.46 14.93
CA ASP A 65 1.00 13.20 15.13
C ASP A 65 0.84 14.68 14.77
N ILE A 66 0.16 14.99 13.66
CA ILE A 66 -0.15 16.37 13.26
C ILE A 66 -1.01 17.06 14.33
N GLU A 67 -2.01 16.38 14.88
CA GLU A 67 -2.85 16.92 15.95
C GLU A 67 -2.07 17.18 17.24
N ALA A 68 -1.14 16.29 17.60
CA ALA A 68 -0.27 16.48 18.76
C ALA A 68 0.67 17.68 18.56
N LEU A 69 1.26 17.83 17.37
CA LEU A 69 2.15 18.95 17.05
C LEU A 69 1.43 20.30 17.02
N ARG A 70 0.16 20.35 16.60
CA ARG A 70 -0.67 21.58 16.64
C ARG A 70 -0.96 22.09 18.05
N LYS A 71 -0.78 21.24 19.07
CA LYS A 71 -1.01 21.58 20.48
C LYS A 71 0.26 22.07 21.19
N LEU A 72 1.40 22.09 20.49
CA LEU A 72 2.61 22.77 20.94
C LEU A 72 2.49 24.28 20.67
#